data_AF-A0A2E0BUI3-F1
#
_entry.id   AF-A0A2E0BUI3-F1
#
_cell.length_a   1.000
_cell.length_b   1.000
_cell.length_c   1.000
_cell.angle_alpha   90.00
_cell.angle_beta   90.00
_cell.angle_gamma   90.00
#
_symmetry.space_group_name_H-M   'P 1'
#
loop_
_entity.id
_entity.type
_entity.pdbx_description
1 polymer ?
#
loop_
_entity_poly.entity_id
_entity_poly.type
_entity_poly.pdbx_seq_one_letter_code
_entity_poly.pdbx_strand_id
1 'polypeptide(L)'
;MGRDARRALGLVCIMMLAPLAGCFGETGEDSRVGTGDVTITPETLIGGVFQGLTISADRDLSAYIPYLILNTDTQFVQNSTVLDLKAGESVQLTVLAPPRTDTAVILVGEYGRESWPIRSIDESWKTWWERGGFEAQSGQGVSRVAGLNNSIDTVNTTVSNGGAATPILLTIERPQAPGFTESEGGRHSTGLVDGRTVFNYINVMSDETLDPTDAADGAVGYLDRWAGQGNAAYEDAAQYLIQTMENFGLEVIVQRFVYDSLMTGAQNPEAYNICGYRWGEVDRDKWMVFGAHFDIAPPINGGMLDPHIFGRTYGTRVGAYDNTAGTSMVLTVAEAMADYNTRNTMVFCLWSGEEGGKRGSDFWTDYWVKEDNPNVEVTNYVNLDMAGVNWPGGGGAPCGDGHGGGEGNCDPEPQVDPDGYPKDEEVWPMRVYIGPSLDHDVMNQPGMVGLAMWIGSDAIGVEEQMSPLLGEGYDAATWKVDDWMAKDRPEIIVYEDTTARSDHATFQDNLGTVTMGFGGLVDGYWCYHQTCDTVDEMIDWMDTTGKDYGEERSGTSNLVDALDTITWWATFSFFHLDQDPIRNAYLDA
;
A
#
# COMPACT_ATOMS: atom_id res chain seq x y z
N MET A 1 58.90 -30.05 -53.86
CA MET A 1 58.77 -30.69 -52.53
C MET A 1 58.23 -29.76 -51.42
N GLY A 2 57.54 -28.64 -51.73
CA GLY A 2 57.15 -27.67 -50.70
C GLY A 2 55.65 -27.51 -50.42
N ARG A 3 54.76 -28.12 -51.23
CA ARG A 3 53.30 -27.92 -51.14
C ARG A 3 52.61 -29.01 -50.31
N ASP A 4 53.08 -30.25 -50.38
CA ASP A 4 52.46 -31.37 -49.66
C ASP A 4 52.86 -31.40 -48.17
N ALA A 5 54.10 -31.01 -47.84
CA ALA A 5 54.54 -30.91 -46.45
C ALA A 5 53.76 -29.86 -45.65
N ARG A 6 53.34 -28.75 -46.27
CA ARG A 6 52.54 -27.70 -45.60
C ARG A 6 51.10 -28.14 -45.38
N ARG A 7 50.52 -28.91 -46.30
CA ARG A 7 49.18 -29.49 -46.15
C ARG A 7 49.16 -30.58 -45.09
N ALA A 8 50.18 -31.44 -45.08
CA ALA A 8 50.34 -32.46 -44.04
C ALA A 8 50.55 -31.84 -42.65
N LEU A 9 51.39 -30.79 -42.54
CA LEU A 9 51.58 -30.09 -41.27
C LEU A 9 50.30 -29.38 -40.80
N GLY A 10 49.53 -28.77 -41.71
CA GLY A 10 48.25 -28.15 -41.39
C GLY A 10 47.20 -29.14 -40.87
N LEU A 11 47.08 -30.32 -41.51
CA LEU A 11 46.18 -31.39 -41.07
C LEU A 11 46.59 -32.00 -39.73
N VAL A 12 47.90 -32.16 -39.50
CA VAL A 12 48.44 -32.65 -38.22
C VAL A 12 48.20 -31.63 -37.10
N CYS A 13 48.35 -30.32 -37.35
CA CYS A 13 48.01 -29.29 -36.37
C CYS A 13 46.51 -29.25 -36.05
N ILE A 14 45.62 -29.41 -37.05
CA ILE A 14 44.17 -29.47 -36.81
C ILE A 14 43.79 -30.73 -36.02
N MET A 15 44.39 -31.87 -36.32
CA MET A 15 44.16 -33.12 -35.57
C MET A 15 44.75 -33.10 -34.17
N MET A 16 45.81 -32.32 -33.91
CA MET A 16 46.36 -32.09 -32.56
C MET A 16 45.56 -31.04 -31.75
N LEU A 17 44.75 -30.20 -32.41
CA LEU A 17 43.83 -29.26 -31.76
C LEU A 17 42.46 -29.88 -31.45
N ALA A 18 42.07 -30.98 -32.12
CA ALA A 18 40.81 -31.68 -31.86
C ALA A 18 40.64 -32.23 -30.42
N PRO A 19 41.69 -32.73 -29.71
CA PRO A 19 41.57 -33.13 -28.30
C PRO A 19 41.51 -31.94 -27.34
N LEU A 20 41.91 -30.73 -27.79
CA LEU A 20 41.84 -29.51 -26.98
C LEU A 20 40.43 -28.90 -26.98
N ALA A 21 39.62 -29.15 -28.01
CA ALA A 21 38.20 -28.78 -28.02
C ALA A 21 37.32 -29.65 -27.09
N GLY A 22 37.79 -30.84 -26.72
CA GLY A 22 37.10 -31.74 -25.77
C GLY A 22 37.57 -31.62 -24.31
N CYS A 23 38.49 -30.69 -24.02
CA CYS A 23 39.07 -30.49 -22.69
C CYS A 23 39.07 -29.00 -22.27
N PHE A 24 38.12 -28.23 -22.83
CA PHE A 24 37.58 -26.99 -22.27
C PHE A 24 36.14 -27.23 -21.76
N GLY A 25 35.87 -28.46 -21.30
CA GLY A 25 34.76 -28.69 -20.38
C GLY A 25 35.19 -28.19 -19.00
N GLU A 26 34.43 -27.26 -18.45
CA GLU A 26 34.52 -26.75 -17.09
C GLU A 26 34.54 -27.91 -16.09
N THR A 27 35.72 -28.44 -15.82
CA THR A 27 35.91 -29.50 -14.85
C THR A 27 36.07 -28.85 -13.49
N GLY A 28 34.94 -28.44 -12.91
CA GLY A 28 34.87 -27.90 -11.54
C GLY A 28 33.55 -27.27 -11.10
N GLU A 29 32.71 -26.78 -12.01
CA GLU A 29 31.45 -26.06 -11.68
C GLU A 29 30.17 -26.74 -12.18
N ASP A 30 30.27 -27.92 -12.80
CA ASP A 30 29.18 -28.68 -13.43
C ASP A 30 28.14 -29.29 -12.45
N SER A 31 28.10 -28.82 -11.19
CA SER A 31 27.25 -29.40 -10.13
C SER A 31 26.11 -28.53 -9.64
N ARG A 32 26.18 -27.19 -9.78
CA ARG A 32 25.14 -26.28 -9.29
C ARG A 32 24.09 -26.05 -10.37
N VAL A 33 22.80 -26.11 -10.01
CA VAL A 33 21.71 -25.69 -10.91
C VAL A 33 21.95 -24.25 -11.41
N GLY A 34 22.05 -24.08 -12.72
CA GLY A 34 22.35 -22.83 -13.41
C GLY A 34 21.13 -22.16 -14.04
N THR A 35 21.33 -20.97 -14.61
CA THR A 35 20.25 -20.23 -15.30
C THR A 35 19.77 -20.92 -16.58
N GLY A 36 20.63 -21.71 -17.22
CA GLY A 36 20.30 -22.50 -18.41
C GLY A 36 19.57 -23.83 -18.13
N ASP A 37 19.32 -24.15 -16.86
CA ASP A 37 18.68 -25.40 -16.44
C ASP A 37 17.16 -25.25 -16.22
N VAL A 38 16.64 -24.03 -16.37
CA VAL A 38 15.24 -23.66 -16.15
C VAL A 38 14.80 -22.65 -17.19
N THR A 39 13.60 -22.82 -17.73
CA THR A 39 12.95 -21.82 -18.58
C THR A 39 11.72 -21.29 -17.87
N ILE A 40 11.65 -19.97 -17.70
CA ILE A 40 10.50 -19.29 -17.11
C ILE A 40 9.79 -18.46 -18.19
N THR A 41 8.47 -18.58 -18.28
CA THR A 41 7.66 -17.88 -19.29
C THR A 41 6.40 -17.28 -18.65
N PRO A 42 6.08 -16.00 -18.94
CA PRO A 42 6.83 -15.07 -19.80
C PRO A 42 8.10 -14.51 -19.14
N GLU A 43 9.04 -14.00 -19.95
CA GLU A 43 10.24 -13.30 -19.48
C GLU A 43 9.94 -11.88 -18.98
N THR A 44 8.88 -11.27 -19.52
CA THR A 44 8.33 -9.97 -19.08
C THR A 44 6.97 -10.20 -18.43
N LEU A 45 6.88 -9.82 -17.16
CA LEU A 45 5.68 -9.89 -16.34
C LEU A 45 4.88 -8.58 -16.43
N ILE A 46 3.56 -8.67 -16.37
CA ILE A 46 2.69 -7.49 -16.26
C ILE A 46 2.56 -7.13 -14.78
N GLY A 47 3.03 -5.93 -14.40
CA GLY A 47 2.97 -5.45 -13.03
C GLY A 47 1.52 -5.25 -12.55
N GLY A 48 1.24 -5.64 -11.30
CA GLY A 48 -0.05 -5.38 -10.65
C GLY A 48 -1.21 -6.27 -11.10
N VAL A 49 -0.97 -7.37 -11.79
CA VAL A 49 -2.03 -8.35 -12.14
C VAL A 49 -1.62 -9.77 -11.80
N PHE A 50 -2.60 -10.61 -11.43
CA PHE A 50 -2.40 -12.05 -11.36
C PHE A 50 -2.33 -12.64 -12.76
N GLN A 51 -1.24 -13.35 -13.06
CA GLN A 51 -0.98 -13.90 -14.38
C GLN A 51 -0.28 -15.26 -14.31
N GLY A 52 -0.40 -16.04 -15.40
CA GLY A 52 0.26 -17.34 -15.51
C GLY A 52 1.77 -17.20 -15.65
N LEU A 53 2.51 -17.83 -14.74
CA LEU A 53 3.96 -17.99 -14.77
C LEU A 53 4.29 -19.47 -14.89
N THR A 54 4.91 -19.87 -16.00
CA THR A 54 5.27 -21.26 -16.26
C THR A 54 6.76 -21.47 -16.02
N ILE A 55 7.11 -22.43 -15.17
CA ILE A 55 8.49 -22.82 -14.85
C ILE A 55 8.69 -24.23 -15.39
N SER A 56 9.64 -24.38 -16.33
CA SER A 56 9.97 -25.65 -16.97
C SER A 56 11.42 -26.02 -16.67
N ALA A 57 11.64 -27.23 -16.16
CA ALA A 57 12.95 -27.67 -15.69
C ALA A 57 13.62 -28.60 -16.71
N ASP A 58 14.86 -28.29 -17.09
CA ASP A 58 15.67 -29.14 -17.98
C ASP A 58 16.46 -30.20 -17.21
N ARG A 59 16.53 -30.07 -15.88
CA ARG A 59 17.10 -31.03 -14.92
C ARG A 59 16.29 -31.04 -13.61
N ASP A 60 16.58 -31.99 -12.73
CA ASP A 60 15.99 -31.99 -11.38
C ASP A 60 16.47 -30.74 -10.60
N LEU A 61 15.53 -29.90 -10.17
CA LEU A 61 15.78 -28.66 -9.42
C LEU A 61 14.64 -28.32 -8.46
N SER A 62 14.90 -27.40 -7.54
CA SER A 62 13.87 -26.70 -6.77
C SER A 62 13.86 -25.22 -7.15
N ALA A 63 12.70 -24.57 -7.07
CA ALA A 63 12.51 -23.14 -7.32
C ALA A 63 11.78 -22.47 -6.16
N TYR A 64 12.30 -21.35 -5.66
CA TYR A 64 11.64 -20.47 -4.69
C TYR A 64 11.11 -19.23 -5.40
N ILE A 65 9.80 -19.01 -5.25
CA ILE A 65 9.06 -17.92 -5.87
C ILE A 65 8.62 -16.97 -4.75
N PRO A 66 9.26 -15.80 -4.57
CA PRO A 66 9.01 -14.89 -3.45
C PRO A 66 7.86 -13.89 -3.71
N TYR A 67 6.75 -14.36 -4.28
CA TYR A 67 5.64 -13.50 -4.70
C TYR A 67 4.29 -14.01 -4.21
N LEU A 68 3.28 -13.15 -4.23
CA LEU A 68 1.90 -13.55 -3.97
C LEU A 68 1.41 -14.46 -5.10
N ILE A 69 0.83 -15.60 -4.73
CA ILE A 69 0.36 -16.64 -5.64
C ILE A 69 -1.11 -16.88 -5.36
N LEU A 70 -1.94 -16.78 -6.39
CA LEU A 70 -3.31 -17.27 -6.32
C LEU A 70 -3.28 -18.79 -6.47
N ASN A 71 -3.45 -19.49 -5.34
CA ASN A 71 -3.38 -20.94 -5.30
C ASN A 71 -4.67 -21.52 -5.88
N THR A 72 -4.58 -22.16 -7.05
CA THR A 72 -5.76 -22.69 -7.76
C THR A 72 -6.45 -23.86 -7.05
N ASP A 73 -5.76 -24.55 -6.15
CA ASP A 73 -6.36 -25.67 -5.41
C ASP A 73 -7.22 -25.17 -4.24
N THR A 74 -6.78 -24.10 -3.58
CA THR A 74 -7.46 -23.53 -2.41
C THR A 74 -8.31 -22.29 -2.73
N GLN A 75 -8.09 -21.69 -3.90
CA GLN A 75 -8.63 -20.38 -4.32
C GLN A 75 -8.20 -19.20 -3.45
N PHE A 76 -7.28 -19.39 -2.50
CA PHE A 76 -6.74 -18.32 -1.67
C PHE A 76 -5.43 -17.78 -2.24
N VAL A 77 -5.16 -16.50 -1.99
CA VAL A 77 -3.83 -15.93 -2.20
C VAL A 77 -2.89 -16.43 -1.10
N GLN A 78 -1.67 -16.79 -1.48
CA GLN A 78 -0.61 -17.14 -0.55
C GLN A 78 0.69 -16.37 -0.85
N ASN A 79 1.45 -16.05 0.19
CA ASN A 79 2.75 -15.45 0.12
C ASN A 79 3.82 -16.53 -0.09
N SER A 80 4.45 -16.47 -1.26
CA SER A 80 5.58 -17.28 -1.68
C SER A 80 5.31 -18.80 -1.78
N THR A 81 6.18 -19.51 -2.48
CA THR A 81 6.17 -20.98 -2.52
C THR A 81 7.55 -21.54 -2.88
N VAL A 82 7.74 -22.83 -2.63
CA VAL A 82 8.87 -23.62 -3.14
C VAL A 82 8.31 -24.79 -3.94
N LEU A 83 8.87 -25.03 -5.12
CA LEU A 83 8.47 -26.12 -6.01
C LEU A 83 9.65 -27.04 -6.29
N ASP A 84 9.40 -28.34 -6.31
CA ASP A 84 10.36 -29.34 -6.81
C ASP A 84 9.94 -29.78 -8.20
N LEU A 85 10.85 -29.71 -9.16
CA LEU A 85 10.63 -30.08 -10.55
C LEU A 85 11.68 -31.08 -10.99
N LYS A 86 11.26 -32.22 -11.53
CA LYS A 86 12.16 -33.16 -12.20
C LYS A 86 12.45 -32.72 -13.63
N ALA A 87 13.52 -33.24 -14.20
CA ALA A 87 13.87 -33.02 -15.59
C ALA A 87 12.68 -33.31 -16.53
N GLY A 88 12.29 -32.31 -17.32
CA GLY A 88 11.15 -32.36 -18.24
C GLY A 88 9.80 -32.05 -17.63
N GLU A 89 9.71 -31.77 -16.32
CA GLU A 89 8.48 -31.29 -15.68
C GLU A 89 8.31 -29.78 -15.90
N SER A 90 7.04 -29.36 -15.93
CA SER A 90 6.65 -27.97 -16.06
C SER A 90 5.44 -27.73 -15.17
N VAL A 91 5.43 -26.59 -14.49
CA VAL A 91 4.33 -26.16 -13.62
C VAL A 91 3.96 -24.73 -13.96
N GLN A 92 2.66 -24.46 -13.96
CA GLN A 92 2.13 -23.11 -14.11
C GLN A 92 1.57 -22.64 -12.77
N LEU A 93 2.04 -21.50 -12.30
CA LEU A 93 1.51 -20.77 -11.15
C LEU A 93 0.74 -19.54 -11.63
N THR A 94 -0.17 -19.04 -10.80
CA THR A 94 -0.78 -17.73 -10.98
C THR A 94 -0.15 -16.75 -10.00
N VAL A 95 0.74 -15.88 -10.48
CA VAL A 95 1.56 -14.98 -9.65
C VAL A 95 1.13 -13.54 -9.85
N LEU A 96 1.09 -12.76 -8.75
CA LEU A 96 0.97 -11.31 -8.80
C LEU A 96 2.37 -10.70 -8.88
N ALA A 97 2.70 -10.15 -10.04
CA ALA A 97 3.94 -9.38 -10.18
C ALA A 97 3.79 -8.03 -9.46
N PRO A 98 4.83 -7.54 -8.76
CA PRO A 98 4.72 -6.27 -8.08
C PRO A 98 4.39 -5.10 -9.01
N PRO A 99 3.56 -4.13 -8.58
CA PRO A 99 3.00 -3.09 -9.45
C PRO A 99 3.96 -1.94 -9.77
N ARG A 100 4.99 -1.75 -8.95
CA ARG A 100 5.84 -0.53 -8.97
C ARG A 100 7.34 -0.83 -9.05
N THR A 101 7.71 -2.04 -9.48
CA THR A 101 9.10 -2.46 -9.72
C THR A 101 9.30 -2.89 -11.15
N ASP A 102 10.54 -2.87 -11.63
CA ASP A 102 10.92 -3.30 -12.99
C ASP A 102 11.58 -4.71 -13.04
N THR A 103 11.88 -5.30 -11.89
CA THR A 103 12.70 -6.52 -11.77
C THR A 103 12.04 -7.51 -10.83
N ALA A 104 11.84 -8.74 -11.31
CA ALA A 104 11.48 -9.90 -10.50
C ALA A 104 12.64 -10.91 -10.41
N VAL A 105 12.71 -11.61 -9.29
CA VAL A 105 13.75 -12.60 -8.96
C VAL A 105 13.09 -13.91 -8.53
N ILE A 106 13.46 -15.01 -9.18
CA ILE A 106 13.13 -16.37 -8.75
C ILE A 106 14.44 -17.10 -8.46
N LEU A 107 14.51 -17.78 -7.32
CA LEU A 107 15.73 -18.51 -6.96
C LEU A 107 15.59 -19.97 -7.35
N VAL A 108 16.62 -20.53 -7.98
CA VAL A 108 16.70 -21.97 -8.26
C VAL A 108 17.92 -22.60 -7.58
N GLY A 109 17.80 -23.88 -7.27
CA GLY A 109 18.82 -24.64 -6.56
C GLY A 109 18.60 -26.14 -6.72
N GLU A 110 19.45 -26.91 -6.04
CA GLU A 110 19.38 -28.38 -6.07
C GLU A 110 18.00 -28.91 -5.69
N TYR A 111 17.59 -30.00 -6.31
CA TYR A 111 16.31 -30.66 -6.04
C TYR A 111 16.16 -31.05 -4.56
N GLY A 112 14.99 -30.76 -3.99
CA GLY A 112 14.68 -30.98 -2.57
C GLY A 112 15.33 -29.94 -1.64
N ARG A 113 15.66 -28.76 -2.14
CA ARG A 113 16.25 -27.69 -1.32
C ARG A 113 15.22 -27.12 -0.34
N GLU A 114 15.55 -27.21 0.94
CA GLU A 114 14.65 -26.83 2.05
C GLU A 114 14.80 -25.37 2.51
N SER A 115 15.96 -24.73 2.33
CA SER A 115 16.24 -23.37 2.83
C SER A 115 16.78 -22.45 1.75
N TRP A 116 16.35 -21.20 1.77
CA TRP A 116 16.62 -20.20 0.73
C TRP A 116 17.04 -18.87 1.33
N PRO A 117 17.96 -18.12 0.68
CA PRO A 117 18.30 -16.78 1.11
C PRO A 117 17.17 -15.80 0.73
N ILE A 118 17.02 -14.74 1.51
CA ILE A 118 15.97 -13.73 1.32
C ILE A 118 16.54 -12.32 1.54
N ARG A 119 15.89 -11.32 0.95
CA ARG A 119 16.20 -9.90 1.16
C ARG A 119 15.91 -9.44 2.58
N SER A 120 16.57 -8.36 3.01
CA SER A 120 16.20 -7.68 4.24
C SER A 120 14.90 -6.89 4.05
N ILE A 121 14.33 -6.45 5.16
CA ILE A 121 13.01 -5.81 5.21
C ILE A 121 12.96 -4.42 4.59
N ASP A 122 14.14 -3.80 4.48
CA ASP A 122 14.41 -2.44 4.02
C ASP A 122 15.05 -2.42 2.63
N GLU A 123 15.05 -3.55 1.93
CA GLU A 123 15.71 -3.73 0.64
C GLU A 123 14.74 -4.35 -0.37
N SER A 124 14.83 -3.97 -1.64
CA SER A 124 14.08 -4.56 -2.77
C SER A 124 14.76 -5.83 -3.30
N TRP A 125 14.04 -6.67 -4.04
CA TRP A 125 14.67 -7.82 -4.71
C TRP A 125 15.74 -7.41 -5.73
N LYS A 126 15.58 -6.23 -6.35
CA LYS A 126 16.55 -5.67 -7.30
C LYS A 126 17.86 -5.33 -6.61
N THR A 127 17.80 -4.51 -5.56
CA THR A 127 18.99 -4.08 -4.80
C THR A 127 19.68 -5.28 -4.13
N TRP A 128 18.89 -6.20 -3.57
CA TRP A 128 19.39 -7.45 -3.01
C TRP A 128 20.16 -8.30 -4.03
N TRP A 129 19.64 -8.40 -5.26
CA TRP A 129 20.32 -9.10 -6.34
C TRP A 129 21.59 -8.37 -6.80
N GLU A 130 21.52 -7.05 -7.01
CA GLU A 130 22.64 -6.23 -7.50
C GLU A 130 23.85 -6.29 -6.56
N ARG A 131 23.63 -6.32 -5.24
CA ARG A 131 24.72 -6.48 -4.26
C ARG A 131 25.22 -7.93 -4.09
N GLY A 132 24.66 -8.89 -4.81
CA GLY A 132 25.04 -10.30 -4.75
C GLY A 132 24.48 -11.06 -3.53
N GLY A 133 23.30 -10.67 -3.02
CA GLY A 133 22.66 -11.29 -1.85
C GLY A 133 22.45 -12.80 -1.99
N PHE A 134 22.29 -13.29 -3.22
CA PHE A 134 22.13 -14.71 -3.55
C PHE A 134 23.38 -15.58 -3.30
N GLU A 135 24.57 -14.99 -3.11
CA GLU A 135 25.80 -15.71 -2.75
C GLU A 135 26.11 -15.64 -1.24
N ALA A 136 25.32 -14.89 -0.45
CA ALA A 136 25.61 -14.66 0.95
C ALA A 136 25.57 -15.97 1.75
N GLN A 137 26.66 -16.30 2.46
CA GLN A 137 26.75 -17.48 3.32
C GLN A 137 26.13 -17.29 4.71
N SER A 138 25.77 -16.05 5.03
CA SER A 138 25.13 -15.66 6.29
C SER A 138 24.06 -14.63 5.99
N GLY A 139 22.95 -14.68 6.71
CA GLY A 139 21.81 -13.78 6.52
C GLY A 139 20.52 -14.46 6.95
N GLN A 140 19.41 -13.76 6.77
CA GLN A 140 18.09 -14.34 6.97
C GLN A 140 17.79 -15.37 5.88
N GLY A 141 16.93 -16.33 6.21
CA GLY A 141 16.46 -17.32 5.27
C GLY A 141 14.98 -17.62 5.41
N VAL A 142 14.46 -18.33 4.42
CA VAL A 142 13.16 -18.97 4.50
C VAL A 142 13.31 -20.47 4.35
N SER A 143 12.51 -21.22 5.09
CA SER A 143 12.42 -22.67 5.00
C SER A 143 11.07 -23.08 4.46
N ARG A 144 11.09 -24.09 3.60
CA ARG A 144 9.90 -24.73 3.04
C ARG A 144 9.01 -25.31 4.15
N VAL A 145 7.71 -25.19 3.97
CA VAL A 145 6.68 -25.84 4.77
C VAL A 145 5.71 -26.55 3.84
N ALA A 146 5.51 -27.85 4.07
CA ALA A 146 4.65 -28.66 3.22
C ALA A 146 3.22 -28.09 3.17
N GLY A 147 2.67 -27.94 1.97
CA GLY A 147 1.31 -27.49 1.75
C GLY A 147 0.26 -28.41 2.39
N LEU A 148 -0.89 -27.85 2.77
CA LEU A 148 -1.99 -28.62 3.33
C LEU A 148 -2.74 -29.36 2.21
N ASN A 149 -3.13 -30.61 2.45
CA ASN A 149 -3.92 -31.41 1.50
C ASN A 149 -3.34 -31.54 0.08
N ASN A 150 -2.00 -31.53 -0.04
CA ASN A 150 -1.26 -31.53 -1.30
C ASN A 150 -1.39 -30.24 -2.13
N SER A 151 -1.77 -29.12 -1.51
CA SER A 151 -1.57 -27.80 -2.12
C SER A 151 -0.09 -27.52 -2.33
N ILE A 152 0.24 -26.51 -3.15
CA ILE A 152 1.60 -25.98 -3.21
C ILE A 152 2.11 -25.56 -1.82
N ASP A 153 3.42 -25.66 -1.64
CA ASP A 153 4.07 -25.41 -0.36
C ASP A 153 4.04 -23.94 0.04
N THR A 154 4.22 -23.68 1.32
CA THR A 154 4.42 -22.34 1.88
C THR A 154 5.84 -22.21 2.42
N VAL A 155 6.15 -21.06 3.00
CA VAL A 155 7.47 -20.80 3.59
C VAL A 155 7.32 -20.18 4.98
N ASN A 156 8.30 -20.44 5.84
CA ASN A 156 8.47 -19.80 7.14
C ASN A 156 9.84 -19.14 7.23
N THR A 157 9.96 -18.12 8.07
CA THR A 157 11.25 -17.49 8.37
C THR A 157 12.16 -18.46 9.13
N THR A 158 13.46 -18.39 8.86
CA THR A 158 14.48 -19.21 9.52
C THR A 158 15.82 -18.47 9.58
N VAL A 159 16.67 -18.89 10.51
CA VAL A 159 18.04 -18.37 10.65
C VAL A 159 18.98 -18.97 9.58
N SER A 160 18.60 -20.11 8.99
CA SER A 160 19.39 -20.77 7.95
C SER A 160 19.00 -20.27 6.56
N ASN A 161 19.88 -19.53 5.90
CA ASN A 161 19.68 -19.07 4.52
C ASN A 161 19.89 -20.15 3.45
N GLY A 162 20.30 -21.36 3.84
CA GLY A 162 20.53 -22.47 2.92
C GLY A 162 21.72 -22.29 1.95
N GLY A 163 22.52 -21.23 2.10
CA GLY A 163 23.66 -20.93 1.25
C GLY A 163 23.29 -20.36 -0.12
N ALA A 164 24.27 -20.36 -1.03
CA ALA A 164 24.13 -19.69 -2.32
C ALA A 164 23.03 -20.30 -3.20
N ALA A 165 22.24 -19.46 -3.89
CA ALA A 165 21.17 -19.86 -4.82
C ALA A 165 21.36 -19.18 -6.18
N THR A 166 20.80 -19.73 -7.24
CA THR A 166 20.94 -19.17 -8.59
C THR A 166 19.74 -18.28 -8.90
N PRO A 167 19.90 -16.95 -9.07
CA PRO A 167 18.79 -16.06 -9.38
C PRO A 167 18.44 -16.11 -10.87
N ILE A 168 17.15 -16.20 -11.17
CA ILE A 168 16.55 -15.99 -12.48
C ILE A 168 15.86 -14.63 -12.45
N LEU A 169 16.27 -13.73 -13.35
CA LEU A 169 15.70 -12.40 -13.46
C LEU A 169 14.59 -12.37 -14.50
N LEU A 170 13.51 -11.69 -14.16
CA LEU A 170 12.41 -11.40 -15.05
C LEU A 170 12.20 -9.88 -15.08
N THR A 171 11.82 -9.36 -16.23
CA THR A 171 11.43 -7.95 -16.34
C THR A 171 9.98 -7.79 -15.90
N ILE A 172 9.63 -6.66 -15.27
CA ILE A 172 8.24 -6.29 -15.00
C ILE A 172 7.94 -5.00 -15.75
N GLU A 173 6.81 -4.98 -16.44
CA GLU A 173 6.28 -3.78 -17.10
C GLU A 173 4.80 -3.62 -16.71
N ARG A 174 4.45 -2.48 -16.12
CA ARG A 174 3.05 -2.11 -15.89
C ARG A 174 2.58 -1.23 -17.05
N PRO A 175 1.65 -1.72 -17.90
CA PRO A 175 1.20 -0.97 -19.06
C PRO A 175 0.35 0.23 -18.64
N GLN A 176 0.29 1.24 -19.50
CA GLN A 176 -0.62 2.38 -19.34
C GLN A 176 -1.94 2.10 -20.08
N ALA A 177 -3.07 2.45 -19.47
CA ALA A 177 -4.37 2.34 -20.11
C ALA A 177 -4.47 3.31 -21.30
N PRO A 178 -5.11 2.90 -22.41
CA PRO A 178 -5.33 3.79 -23.53
C PRO A 178 -6.27 4.94 -23.12
N GLY A 179 -5.92 6.17 -23.47
CA GLY A 179 -6.77 7.34 -23.25
C GLY A 179 -6.33 8.28 -22.14
N PHE A 180 -5.36 7.89 -21.32
CA PHE A 180 -4.69 8.79 -20.38
C PHE A 180 -3.27 9.05 -20.88
N THR A 181 -2.78 10.27 -20.74
CA THR A 181 -1.36 10.64 -20.92
C THR A 181 -0.59 10.50 -19.61
N GLU A 182 0.75 10.54 -19.65
CA GLU A 182 1.55 10.53 -18.42
C GLU A 182 1.21 11.73 -17.50
N SER A 183 0.96 12.91 -18.09
CA SER A 183 0.53 14.11 -17.36
C SER A 183 -0.86 13.99 -16.74
N GLU A 184 -1.68 13.04 -17.16
CA GLU A 184 -3.00 12.76 -16.58
C GLU A 184 -2.97 11.58 -15.59
N GLY A 185 -1.78 11.10 -15.22
CA GLY A 185 -1.60 9.96 -14.32
C GLY A 185 -1.61 8.59 -15.02
N GLY A 186 -1.40 8.56 -16.34
CA GLY A 186 -1.46 7.32 -17.12
C GLY A 186 -0.50 6.20 -16.65
N ARG A 187 0.63 6.54 -16.02
CA ARG A 187 1.58 5.54 -15.48
C ARG A 187 0.96 4.62 -14.42
N HIS A 188 -0.10 5.07 -13.76
CA HIS A 188 -0.77 4.36 -12.66
C HIS A 188 -2.26 4.14 -12.96
N SER A 189 -2.55 3.61 -14.16
CA SER A 189 -3.92 3.47 -14.69
C SER A 189 -4.35 2.04 -15.01
N THR A 190 -3.57 1.04 -14.60
CA THR A 190 -3.87 -0.38 -14.83
C THR A 190 -3.47 -1.21 -13.62
N GLY A 191 -3.92 -2.46 -13.54
CA GLY A 191 -3.63 -3.36 -12.44
C GLY A 191 -4.92 -3.84 -11.79
N LEU A 192 -4.79 -4.63 -10.73
CA LEU A 192 -5.91 -5.05 -9.89
C LEU A 192 -6.53 -3.85 -9.17
N VAL A 193 -5.68 -2.94 -8.70
CA VAL A 193 -6.04 -1.59 -8.24
C VAL A 193 -5.12 -0.59 -8.92
N ASP A 194 -5.56 0.66 -9.03
CA ASP A 194 -4.74 1.72 -9.61
C ASP A 194 -5.16 3.12 -9.13
N GLY A 195 -4.19 4.03 -9.03
CA GLY A 195 -4.43 5.39 -8.55
C GLY A 195 -5.33 6.23 -9.46
N ARG A 196 -5.41 5.91 -10.76
CA ARG A 196 -6.30 6.62 -11.70
C ARG A 196 -7.76 6.30 -11.41
N THR A 197 -8.09 5.06 -11.05
CA THR A 197 -9.42 4.66 -10.60
C THR A 197 -9.81 5.38 -9.31
N VAL A 198 -8.90 5.46 -8.32
CA VAL A 198 -9.12 6.25 -7.11
C VAL A 198 -9.40 7.72 -7.44
N PHE A 199 -8.55 8.32 -8.28
CA PHE A 199 -8.74 9.71 -8.73
C PHE A 199 -10.08 9.92 -9.43
N ASN A 200 -10.55 8.97 -10.24
CA ASN A 200 -11.86 9.06 -10.87
C ASN A 200 -13.01 9.02 -9.84
N TYR A 201 -12.92 8.18 -8.81
CA TYR A 201 -13.91 8.19 -7.71
C TYR A 201 -13.91 9.52 -6.96
N ILE A 202 -12.73 10.11 -6.69
CA ILE A 202 -12.61 11.44 -6.10
C ILE A 202 -13.35 12.47 -6.96
N ASN A 203 -13.12 12.48 -8.28
CA ASN A 203 -13.78 13.41 -9.20
C ASN A 203 -15.31 13.22 -9.25
N VAL A 204 -15.79 11.97 -9.22
CA VAL A 204 -17.24 11.70 -9.23
C VAL A 204 -17.90 12.23 -7.97
N MET A 205 -17.33 11.94 -6.79
CA MET A 205 -17.91 12.41 -5.52
C MET A 205 -17.75 13.93 -5.33
N SER A 206 -16.72 14.52 -5.95
CA SER A 206 -16.37 15.94 -5.80
C SER A 206 -16.90 16.83 -6.94
N ASP A 207 -17.76 16.35 -7.83
CA ASP A 207 -18.21 17.12 -9.00
C ASP A 207 -19.14 18.28 -8.58
N GLU A 208 -18.61 19.50 -8.60
CA GLU A 208 -19.32 20.74 -8.25
C GLU A 208 -20.23 21.29 -9.36
N THR A 209 -20.38 20.57 -10.49
CA THR A 209 -21.25 21.00 -11.58
C THR A 209 -22.69 21.12 -11.09
N LEU A 210 -23.32 22.28 -11.34
CA LEU A 210 -24.70 22.56 -10.94
C LEU A 210 -25.70 21.56 -11.55
N ASP A 211 -26.42 20.83 -10.71
CA ASP A 211 -27.60 20.06 -11.06
C ASP A 211 -28.85 20.65 -10.38
N PRO A 212 -29.71 21.41 -11.12
CA PRO A 212 -30.94 21.97 -10.57
C PRO A 212 -32.01 20.95 -10.17
N THR A 213 -31.81 19.67 -10.52
CA THR A 213 -32.73 18.57 -10.19
C THR A 213 -32.31 17.82 -8.92
N ASP A 214 -31.06 17.96 -8.51
CA ASP A 214 -30.60 17.54 -7.19
C ASP A 214 -31.16 18.50 -6.12
N ALA A 215 -31.92 17.95 -5.18
CA ALA A 215 -32.54 18.71 -4.10
C ALA A 215 -31.77 18.63 -2.77
N ALA A 216 -30.69 17.85 -2.74
CA ALA A 216 -29.84 17.59 -1.59
C ALA A 216 -28.75 18.66 -1.45
N ASP A 217 -27.94 18.86 -2.49
CA ASP A 217 -26.83 19.83 -2.53
C ASP A 217 -26.79 20.71 -3.80
N GLY A 218 -27.56 20.33 -4.83
CA GLY A 218 -27.61 21.02 -6.12
C GLY A 218 -26.41 20.76 -7.02
N ALA A 219 -25.64 19.70 -6.78
CA ALA A 219 -24.47 19.32 -7.56
C ALA A 219 -24.68 17.97 -8.27
N VAL A 220 -23.80 17.65 -9.21
CA VAL A 220 -23.75 16.32 -9.86
C VAL A 220 -23.08 15.29 -8.95
N GLY A 221 -22.10 15.72 -8.14
CA GLY A 221 -21.40 14.91 -7.17
C GLY A 221 -22.18 14.71 -5.87
N TYR A 222 -21.46 14.35 -4.81
CA TYR A 222 -22.02 14.06 -3.48
C TYR A 222 -21.36 14.98 -2.44
N LEU A 223 -21.68 16.26 -2.54
CA LEU A 223 -21.11 17.33 -1.73
C LEU A 223 -21.85 17.45 -0.40
N ASP A 224 -21.38 18.37 0.44
CA ASP A 224 -22.10 18.81 1.64
C ASP A 224 -22.45 17.66 2.60
N ARG A 225 -21.71 16.54 2.55
CA ARG A 225 -21.99 15.30 3.29
C ARG A 225 -21.57 15.33 4.76
N TRP A 226 -21.76 16.45 5.45
CA TRP A 226 -21.46 16.53 6.88
C TRP A 226 -22.45 15.71 7.71
N ALA A 227 -21.93 14.96 8.68
CA ALA A 227 -22.74 14.14 9.55
C ALA A 227 -23.53 14.97 10.57
N GLY A 228 -24.79 14.62 10.73
CA GLY A 228 -25.69 15.20 11.71
C GLY A 228 -26.42 16.44 11.29
N GLN A 229 -27.57 16.68 11.95
CA GLN A 229 -28.55 17.75 11.67
C GLN A 229 -29.61 17.41 10.59
N GLY A 230 -29.79 16.13 10.22
CA GLY A 230 -30.82 15.72 9.26
C GLY A 230 -30.53 16.25 7.85
N ASN A 231 -29.27 16.12 7.45
CA ASN A 231 -28.72 16.62 6.20
C ASN A 231 -29.07 15.69 5.03
N ALA A 232 -29.80 16.21 4.03
CA ALA A 232 -30.21 15.42 2.87
C ALA A 232 -29.03 15.00 1.97
N ALA A 233 -27.99 15.83 1.85
CA ALA A 233 -26.81 15.51 1.04
C ALA A 233 -26.00 14.36 1.64
N TYR A 234 -25.91 14.34 2.98
CA TYR A 234 -25.31 13.23 3.71
C TYR A 234 -26.06 11.90 3.49
N GLU A 235 -27.39 11.92 3.49
CA GLU A 235 -28.21 10.73 3.16
C GLU A 235 -28.01 10.26 1.72
N ASP A 236 -27.98 11.21 0.78
CA ASP A 236 -27.84 10.89 -0.65
C ASP A 236 -26.46 10.26 -0.95
N ALA A 237 -25.39 10.86 -0.41
CA ALA A 237 -24.05 10.30 -0.44
C ALA A 237 -24.00 8.89 0.17
N ALA A 238 -24.65 8.68 1.31
CA ALA A 238 -24.74 7.35 1.93
C ALA A 238 -25.42 6.32 1.01
N GLN A 239 -26.53 6.70 0.35
CA GLN A 239 -27.22 5.80 -0.59
C GLN A 239 -26.37 5.46 -1.81
N TYR A 240 -25.59 6.41 -2.34
CA TYR A 240 -24.64 6.15 -3.42
C TYR A 240 -23.58 5.13 -3.00
N LEU A 241 -22.98 5.30 -1.83
CA LEU A 241 -21.94 4.42 -1.32
C LEU A 241 -22.46 3.01 -1.03
N ILE A 242 -23.67 2.89 -0.44
CA ILE A 242 -24.36 1.60 -0.25
C ILE A 242 -24.54 0.89 -1.58
N GLN A 243 -25.15 1.56 -2.57
CA GLN A 243 -25.40 0.97 -3.88
C GLN A 243 -24.11 0.59 -4.60
N THR A 244 -23.05 1.39 -4.45
CA THR A 244 -21.74 1.14 -5.05
C THR A 244 -21.13 -0.15 -4.49
N MET A 245 -21.08 -0.30 -3.16
CA MET A 245 -20.57 -1.51 -2.53
C MET A 245 -21.45 -2.75 -2.79
N GLU A 246 -22.77 -2.60 -2.85
CA GLU A 246 -23.69 -3.69 -3.24
C GLU A 246 -23.44 -4.13 -4.69
N ASN A 247 -23.16 -3.20 -5.60
CA ASN A 247 -22.85 -3.50 -7.00
C ASN A 247 -21.51 -4.23 -7.18
N PHE A 248 -20.56 -4.04 -6.26
CA PHE A 248 -19.34 -4.88 -6.19
C PHE A 248 -19.64 -6.32 -5.75
N GLY A 249 -20.86 -6.60 -5.27
CA GLY A 249 -21.26 -7.92 -4.79
C GLY A 249 -20.99 -8.16 -3.30
N LEU A 250 -20.70 -7.11 -2.54
CA LEU A 250 -20.51 -7.18 -1.09
C LEU A 250 -21.86 -7.22 -0.36
N GLU A 251 -21.89 -7.89 0.80
CA GLU A 251 -23.03 -7.77 1.71
C GLU A 251 -22.90 -6.48 2.52
N VAL A 252 -23.67 -5.45 2.16
CA VAL A 252 -23.61 -4.16 2.84
C VAL A 252 -24.50 -4.16 4.08
N ILE A 253 -23.87 -3.98 5.25
CA ILE A 253 -24.55 -3.80 6.52
C ILE A 253 -24.42 -2.33 6.93
N VAL A 254 -25.57 -1.66 6.98
CA VAL A 254 -25.68 -0.27 7.42
C VAL A 254 -26.04 -0.22 8.89
N GLN A 255 -25.21 0.42 9.71
CA GLN A 255 -25.53 0.68 11.12
C GLN A 255 -25.97 2.14 11.28
N ARG A 256 -27.28 2.35 11.43
CA ARG A 256 -27.85 3.67 11.75
C ARG A 256 -27.92 3.86 13.26
N PHE A 257 -27.34 4.94 13.77
CA PHE A 257 -27.29 5.22 15.20
C PHE A 257 -27.49 6.70 15.52
N VAL A 258 -27.79 6.97 16.79
CA VAL A 258 -27.94 8.31 17.36
C VAL A 258 -26.84 8.50 18.39
N TYR A 259 -26.13 9.62 18.32
CA TYR A 259 -25.10 9.95 19.31
C TYR A 259 -25.60 11.06 20.24
N ASP A 260 -25.80 10.72 21.50
CA ASP A 260 -26.17 11.67 22.55
C ASP A 260 -25.03 11.77 23.59
N SER A 261 -24.28 12.87 23.58
CA SER A 261 -23.27 13.12 24.60
C SER A 261 -23.86 13.84 25.80
N LEU A 262 -23.94 13.15 26.93
CA LEU A 262 -24.33 13.75 28.22
C LEU A 262 -23.27 14.74 28.75
N MET A 263 -22.02 14.61 28.31
CA MET A 263 -20.89 15.44 28.76
C MET A 263 -20.79 16.77 28.00
N THR A 264 -21.03 16.76 26.69
CA THR A 264 -20.98 17.97 25.87
C THR A 264 -22.37 18.55 25.58
N GLY A 265 -23.43 17.79 25.84
CA GLY A 265 -24.81 18.13 25.47
C GLY A 265 -25.06 18.02 23.95
N ALA A 266 -24.10 17.50 23.18
CA ALA A 266 -24.24 17.32 21.74
C ALA A 266 -25.22 16.18 21.44
N GLN A 267 -26.23 16.47 20.64
CA GLN A 267 -27.11 15.46 20.04
C GLN A 267 -26.81 15.42 18.54
N ASN A 268 -26.38 14.26 18.06
CA ASN A 268 -26.34 13.97 16.65
C ASN A 268 -27.51 13.03 16.32
N PRO A 269 -28.61 13.57 15.76
CA PRO A 269 -29.85 12.80 15.63
C PRO A 269 -29.76 11.66 14.62
N GLU A 270 -28.72 11.60 13.77
CA GLU A 270 -28.63 10.59 12.70
C GLU A 270 -27.19 10.45 12.17
N ALA A 271 -26.65 9.23 12.24
CA ALA A 271 -25.35 8.83 11.68
C ALA A 271 -25.42 7.40 11.12
N TYR A 272 -24.62 7.10 10.09
CA TYR A 272 -24.56 5.78 9.45
C TYR A 272 -23.13 5.30 9.29
N ASN A 273 -22.83 4.11 9.76
CA ASN A 273 -21.69 3.39 9.21
C ASN A 273 -22.17 2.54 8.03
N ILE A 274 -21.38 2.52 6.96
CA ILE A 274 -21.65 1.72 5.75
C ILE A 274 -20.52 0.74 5.62
N CYS A 275 -20.78 -0.54 5.90
CA CYS A 275 -19.75 -1.57 5.88
C CYS A 275 -20.12 -2.68 4.90
N GLY A 276 -19.32 -2.87 3.85
CA GLY A 276 -19.40 -3.99 2.92
C GLY A 276 -18.61 -5.19 3.43
N TYR A 277 -19.26 -6.35 3.55
CA TYR A 277 -18.66 -7.58 4.05
C TYR A 277 -18.39 -8.58 2.93
N ARG A 278 -17.15 -9.08 2.90
CA ARG A 278 -16.75 -10.30 2.19
C ARG A 278 -16.43 -11.37 3.23
N TRP A 279 -17.37 -12.29 3.43
CA TRP A 279 -17.24 -13.32 4.47
C TRP A 279 -16.13 -14.33 4.17
N GLY A 280 -15.27 -14.56 5.16
CA GLY A 280 -14.19 -15.54 5.07
C GLY A 280 -14.70 -16.99 4.99
N GLU A 281 -13.98 -17.83 4.25
CA GLU A 281 -14.33 -19.24 4.05
C GLU A 281 -13.73 -20.18 5.10
N VAL A 282 -12.70 -19.74 5.84
CA VAL A 282 -12.04 -20.54 6.89
C VAL A 282 -12.45 -20.08 8.27
N ASP A 283 -12.19 -18.81 8.60
CA ASP A 283 -12.45 -18.20 9.89
C ASP A 283 -13.35 -16.97 9.72
N ARG A 284 -14.66 -17.19 9.60
CA ARG A 284 -15.66 -16.12 9.39
C ARG A 284 -15.70 -15.08 10.53
N ASP A 285 -15.36 -15.48 11.74
CA ASP A 285 -15.36 -14.62 12.93
C ASP A 285 -14.05 -13.83 13.10
N LYS A 286 -13.05 -14.02 12.23
CA LYS A 286 -11.85 -13.15 12.20
C LYS A 286 -12.05 -12.06 11.15
N TRP A 287 -12.03 -10.81 11.58
CA TRP A 287 -12.33 -9.67 10.72
C TRP A 287 -11.09 -8.81 10.48
N MET A 288 -10.78 -8.56 9.22
CA MET A 288 -9.80 -7.57 8.80
C MET A 288 -10.56 -6.37 8.24
N VAL A 289 -10.32 -5.20 8.82
CA VAL A 289 -11.11 -4.01 8.52
C VAL A 289 -10.26 -3.02 7.74
N PHE A 290 -10.81 -2.49 6.65
CA PHE A 290 -10.24 -1.41 5.85
C PHE A 290 -11.26 -0.28 5.87
N GLY A 291 -10.85 0.90 6.30
CA GLY A 291 -11.80 1.98 6.47
C GLY A 291 -11.27 3.38 6.29
N ALA A 292 -12.22 4.27 6.06
CA ALA A 292 -12.08 5.71 5.92
C ALA A 292 -13.40 6.32 6.42
N HIS A 293 -13.44 7.60 6.76
CA HIS A 293 -14.72 8.26 6.99
C HIS A 293 -15.26 8.86 5.70
N PHE A 294 -16.59 8.86 5.57
CA PHE A 294 -17.29 9.46 4.44
C PHE A 294 -18.13 10.67 4.85
N ASP A 295 -18.04 11.18 6.07
CA ASP A 295 -18.46 12.54 6.35
C ASP A 295 -17.33 13.55 6.06
N ILE A 296 -17.70 14.82 5.95
CA ILE A 296 -16.77 15.95 5.80
C ILE A 296 -17.00 16.98 6.91
N ALA A 297 -15.97 17.78 7.19
CA ALA A 297 -16.04 18.87 8.16
C ALA A 297 -17.24 19.83 7.90
N PRO A 298 -18.17 19.99 8.86
CA PRO A 298 -19.31 20.89 8.71
C PRO A 298 -18.91 22.37 8.79
N PRO A 299 -19.58 23.28 8.06
CA PRO A 299 -19.32 24.71 8.17
C PRO A 299 -19.67 25.30 9.53
N ILE A 300 -18.75 26.06 10.12
CA ILE A 300 -19.02 26.86 11.32
C ILE A 300 -19.64 28.21 10.89
N ASN A 301 -20.86 28.49 11.35
CA ASN A 301 -21.62 29.75 11.14
C ASN A 301 -22.30 29.95 9.77
N GLY A 302 -22.46 28.91 8.94
CA GLY A 302 -23.32 28.94 7.75
C GLY A 302 -22.83 29.85 6.62
N GLY A 303 -21.56 30.26 6.65
CA GLY A 303 -20.91 30.97 5.55
C GLY A 303 -19.79 30.12 4.96
N MET A 304 -19.96 29.68 3.72
CA MET A 304 -18.85 29.13 2.91
C MET A 304 -18.11 30.31 2.28
N LEU A 305 -16.92 30.63 2.78
CA LEU A 305 -16.09 31.70 2.26
C LEU A 305 -14.73 31.13 1.87
N ASP A 306 -14.31 31.46 0.65
CA ASP A 306 -13.01 31.09 0.12
C ASP A 306 -11.88 31.59 1.06
N PRO A 307 -11.10 30.68 1.67
CA PRO A 307 -10.06 31.05 2.62
C PRO A 307 -8.90 31.80 1.95
N HIS A 308 -8.73 31.69 0.62
CA HIS A 308 -7.71 32.44 -0.11
C HIS A 308 -8.01 33.95 -0.13
N ILE A 309 -9.28 34.34 0.07
CA ILE A 309 -9.71 35.74 0.09
C ILE A 309 -9.93 36.22 1.52
N PHE A 310 -10.51 35.38 2.38
CA PHE A 310 -11.01 35.78 3.70
C PHE A 310 -10.17 35.25 4.87
N GLY A 311 -9.10 34.49 4.59
CA GLY A 311 -8.33 33.75 5.58
C GLY A 311 -9.02 32.44 6.00
N ARG A 312 -8.32 31.58 6.74
CA ARG A 312 -8.85 30.27 7.18
C ARG A 312 -10.22 30.42 7.85
N THR A 313 -11.15 29.62 7.37
CA THR A 313 -12.48 29.38 7.92
C THR A 313 -12.53 27.95 8.50
N TYR A 314 -13.72 27.34 8.57
CA TYR A 314 -13.86 25.94 8.94
C TYR A 314 -15.09 25.34 8.26
N GLY A 315 -14.90 24.15 7.71
CA GLY A 315 -15.86 23.35 6.97
C GLY A 315 -15.62 23.38 5.47
N THR A 316 -16.09 22.34 4.81
CA THR A 316 -15.91 22.14 3.37
C THR A 316 -17.20 21.66 2.72
N ARG A 317 -17.32 21.90 1.41
CA ARG A 317 -18.38 21.32 0.58
C ARG A 317 -17.94 20.00 -0.04
N VAL A 318 -16.66 19.88 -0.34
CA VAL A 318 -16.11 18.79 -1.14
C VAL A 318 -15.37 17.80 -0.26
N GLY A 319 -14.41 18.28 0.54
CA GLY A 319 -13.56 17.42 1.37
C GLY A 319 -12.75 16.44 0.51
N ALA A 320 -12.12 16.94 -0.55
CA ALA A 320 -11.44 16.11 -1.53
C ALA A 320 -10.30 15.31 -0.87
N TYR A 321 -9.48 15.99 -0.08
CA TYR A 321 -8.42 15.40 0.74
C TYR A 321 -9.00 14.70 1.98
N ASP A 322 -9.90 15.38 2.69
CA ASP A 322 -10.46 14.91 3.96
C ASP A 322 -11.99 14.75 3.91
N ASN A 323 -12.54 13.58 3.60
CA ASN A 323 -11.82 12.33 3.31
C ASN A 323 -12.39 11.59 2.07
N THR A 324 -12.70 12.35 1.02
CA THR A 324 -13.09 11.76 -0.28
C THR A 324 -11.98 10.86 -0.81
N ALA A 325 -10.72 11.24 -0.62
CA ALA A 325 -9.56 10.44 -1.01
C ALA A 325 -9.55 9.07 -0.33
N GLY A 326 -9.64 9.00 1.00
CA GLY A 326 -9.68 7.73 1.74
C GLY A 326 -10.91 6.89 1.39
N THR A 327 -12.09 7.51 1.29
CA THR A 327 -13.33 6.83 0.84
C THR A 327 -13.13 6.20 -0.55
N SER A 328 -12.54 6.94 -1.50
CA SER A 328 -12.26 6.47 -2.85
C SER A 328 -11.28 5.30 -2.89
N MET A 329 -10.26 5.31 -2.02
CA MET A 329 -9.32 4.20 -1.89
C MET A 329 -10.00 2.95 -1.33
N VAL A 330 -10.86 3.10 -0.29
CA VAL A 330 -11.65 1.98 0.25
C VAL A 330 -12.53 1.38 -0.84
N LEU A 331 -13.23 2.20 -1.63
CA LEU A 331 -14.06 1.72 -2.75
C LEU A 331 -13.23 0.96 -3.78
N THR A 332 -12.05 1.46 -4.15
CA THR A 332 -11.17 0.83 -5.14
C THR A 332 -10.65 -0.52 -4.66
N VAL A 333 -10.22 -0.62 -3.39
CA VAL A 333 -9.80 -1.90 -2.81
C VAL A 333 -11.00 -2.85 -2.66
N ALA A 334 -12.16 -2.34 -2.23
CA ALA A 334 -13.38 -3.13 -2.07
C ALA A 334 -13.83 -3.76 -3.40
N GLU A 335 -13.85 -2.98 -4.49
CA GLU A 335 -14.14 -3.46 -5.84
C GLU A 335 -13.21 -4.58 -6.25
N ALA A 336 -11.90 -4.38 -6.09
CA ALA A 336 -10.89 -5.35 -6.48
C ALA A 336 -10.94 -6.64 -5.64
N MET A 337 -11.26 -6.54 -4.35
CA MET A 337 -11.21 -7.68 -3.42
C MET A 337 -12.52 -8.47 -3.36
N ALA A 338 -13.65 -7.91 -3.82
CA ALA A 338 -14.95 -8.57 -3.78
C ALA A 338 -14.97 -9.93 -4.51
N ASP A 339 -14.14 -10.08 -5.55
CA ASP A 339 -14.04 -11.29 -6.37
C ASP A 339 -13.09 -12.38 -5.81
N TYR A 340 -12.35 -12.12 -4.74
CA TYR A 340 -11.40 -13.09 -4.18
C TYR A 340 -12.04 -13.93 -3.07
N ASN A 341 -11.62 -15.20 -3.00
CA ASN A 341 -11.87 -16.05 -1.84
C ASN A 341 -10.81 -15.76 -0.77
N THR A 342 -11.25 -15.71 0.48
CA THR A 342 -10.46 -15.19 1.58
C THR A 342 -10.63 -16.10 2.79
N ARG A 343 -9.58 -16.26 3.59
CA ARG A 343 -9.62 -17.13 4.78
C ARG A 343 -10.42 -16.46 5.88
N ASN A 344 -10.15 -15.18 6.09
CA ASN A 344 -10.80 -14.35 7.10
C ASN A 344 -11.84 -13.44 6.43
N THR A 345 -12.77 -12.93 7.22
CA THR A 345 -13.76 -11.95 6.74
C THR A 345 -13.08 -10.61 6.52
N MET A 346 -13.39 -9.97 5.40
CA MET A 346 -13.00 -8.59 5.15
C MET A 346 -14.19 -7.67 5.27
N VAL A 347 -13.92 -6.53 5.87
CA VAL A 347 -14.91 -5.49 6.10
C VAL A 347 -14.36 -4.18 5.54
N PHE A 348 -15.04 -3.64 4.53
CA PHE A 348 -14.77 -2.33 3.95
C PHE A 348 -15.74 -1.35 4.55
N CYS A 349 -15.29 -0.50 5.48
CA CYS A 349 -16.17 0.38 6.26
C CYS A 349 -15.94 1.85 5.94
N LEU A 350 -17.05 2.56 5.76
CA LEU A 350 -17.09 4.00 5.66
C LEU A 350 -17.75 4.56 6.93
N TRP A 351 -16.94 5.22 7.75
CA TRP A 351 -17.35 5.73 9.05
C TRP A 351 -18.09 7.05 8.94
N SER A 352 -19.01 7.28 9.88
CA SER A 352 -19.71 8.54 10.03
C SER A 352 -19.32 9.28 11.30
N GLY A 353 -19.28 10.60 11.22
CA GLY A 353 -19.09 11.45 12.38
C GLY A 353 -17.68 11.37 12.94
N GLU A 354 -16.69 11.07 12.10
CA GLU A 354 -15.26 11.14 12.45
C GLU A 354 -14.94 12.57 12.89
N GLU A 355 -15.34 13.53 12.06
CA GLU A 355 -15.18 14.98 12.23
C GLU A 355 -15.87 15.52 13.49
N GLY A 356 -16.86 14.76 13.97
CA GLY A 356 -17.58 15.02 15.21
C GLY A 356 -16.98 14.37 16.45
N GLY A 357 -15.84 13.68 16.32
CA GLY A 357 -15.16 12.91 17.36
C GLY A 357 -15.34 11.39 17.23
N LYS A 358 -15.03 10.82 16.06
CA LYS A 358 -14.89 9.35 15.83
C LYS A 358 -16.14 8.54 16.14
N ARG A 359 -17.32 9.15 16.02
CA ARG A 359 -18.58 8.60 16.55
C ARG A 359 -18.95 7.27 15.91
N GLY A 360 -18.70 7.14 14.61
CA GLY A 360 -18.99 5.96 13.82
C GLY A 360 -18.11 4.78 14.18
N SER A 361 -16.79 4.95 14.12
CA SER A 361 -15.86 3.87 14.49
C SER A 361 -16.00 3.47 15.97
N ASP A 362 -16.27 4.43 16.87
CA ASP A 362 -16.55 4.16 18.28
C ASP A 362 -17.83 3.31 18.43
N PHE A 363 -18.92 3.71 17.78
CA PHE A 363 -20.16 2.93 17.79
C PHE A 363 -19.96 1.51 17.24
N TRP A 364 -19.23 1.37 16.14
CA TRP A 364 -18.98 0.08 15.50
C TRP A 364 -18.14 -0.84 16.39
N THR A 365 -17.05 -0.32 16.96
CA THR A 365 -16.16 -1.12 17.81
C THR A 365 -16.83 -1.51 19.14
N ASP A 366 -17.56 -0.59 19.78
CA ASP A 366 -18.18 -0.87 21.08
C ASP A 366 -19.49 -1.62 20.99
N TYR A 367 -20.40 -1.24 20.10
CA TYR A 367 -21.72 -1.89 20.04
C TYR A 367 -21.73 -3.01 19.01
N TRP A 368 -21.35 -2.74 17.77
CA TRP A 368 -21.47 -3.74 16.71
C TRP A 368 -20.52 -4.93 16.91
N VAL A 369 -19.28 -4.69 17.31
CA VAL A 369 -18.33 -5.78 17.58
C VAL A 369 -18.50 -6.36 18.98
N LYS A 370 -18.29 -5.60 20.06
CA LYS A 370 -18.27 -6.21 21.41
C LYS A 370 -19.63 -6.68 21.90
N GLU A 371 -20.71 -5.95 21.62
CA GLU A 371 -22.05 -6.29 22.14
C GLU A 371 -22.80 -7.22 21.20
N ASP A 372 -22.94 -6.85 19.91
CA ASP A 372 -23.77 -7.59 18.96
C ASP A 372 -23.06 -8.82 18.37
N ASN A 373 -21.72 -8.76 18.21
CA ASN A 373 -20.91 -9.83 17.64
C ASN A 373 -19.74 -10.25 18.56
N PRO A 374 -19.98 -10.65 19.82
CA PRO A 374 -18.93 -10.84 20.84
C PRO A 374 -17.92 -11.97 20.55
N ASN A 375 -18.21 -12.83 19.59
CA ASN A 375 -17.29 -13.90 19.15
C ASN A 375 -16.34 -13.43 18.05
N VAL A 376 -16.59 -12.26 17.46
CA VAL A 376 -15.77 -11.70 16.41
C VAL A 376 -14.48 -11.16 16.99
N GLU A 377 -13.40 -11.45 16.29
CA GLU A 377 -12.08 -10.97 16.60
C GLU A 377 -11.58 -10.11 15.45
N VAL A 378 -11.47 -8.79 15.68
CA VAL A 378 -10.89 -7.88 14.70
C VAL A 378 -9.37 -7.99 14.76
N THR A 379 -8.78 -8.62 13.75
CA THR A 379 -7.35 -8.93 13.74
C THR A 379 -6.52 -7.68 13.44
N ASN A 380 -6.97 -6.87 12.49
CA ASN A 380 -6.25 -5.75 11.94
C ASN A 380 -7.22 -4.66 11.48
N TYR A 381 -6.77 -3.41 11.56
CA TYR A 381 -7.44 -2.28 10.93
C TYR A 381 -6.46 -1.47 10.08
N VAL A 382 -6.81 -1.23 8.82
CA VAL A 382 -6.10 -0.32 7.92
C VAL A 382 -6.93 0.95 7.73
N ASN A 383 -6.42 2.09 8.21
CA ASN A 383 -7.07 3.40 8.14
C ASN A 383 -6.56 4.21 6.94
N LEU A 384 -7.45 4.66 6.08
CA LEU A 384 -7.15 5.50 4.92
C LEU A 384 -7.75 6.88 5.18
N ASP A 385 -6.92 7.79 5.65
CA ASP A 385 -7.38 9.07 6.16
C ASP A 385 -6.40 10.19 5.84
N MET A 386 -6.90 11.29 5.27
CA MET A 386 -6.08 12.44 4.89
C MET A 386 -4.87 12.03 4.03
N ALA A 387 -5.15 11.46 2.86
CA ALA A 387 -4.15 10.81 2.00
C ALA A 387 -4.06 11.45 0.60
N GLY A 388 -2.86 11.39 -0.02
CA GLY A 388 -2.65 11.72 -1.44
C GLY A 388 -1.88 13.01 -1.73
N VAL A 389 -1.72 13.93 -0.77
CA VAL A 389 -1.06 15.26 -1.01
C VAL A 389 0.36 15.38 -0.43
N ASN A 390 0.96 14.29 0.04
CA ASN A 390 2.28 14.28 0.67
C ASN A 390 3.41 14.06 -0.36
N TRP A 391 3.44 12.88 -0.96
CA TRP A 391 4.52 12.40 -1.83
C TRP A 391 3.88 11.77 -3.06
N PRO A 392 4.39 12.01 -4.29
CA PRO A 392 5.69 12.60 -4.64
C PRO A 392 5.70 14.14 -4.85
N GLY A 393 4.61 14.85 -4.55
CA GLY A 393 4.46 16.29 -4.84
C GLY A 393 5.28 17.26 -3.98
N GLY A 394 6.13 16.78 -3.06
CA GLY A 394 7.02 17.62 -2.25
C GLY A 394 6.47 18.10 -0.91
N GLY A 395 5.28 17.64 -0.49
CA GLY A 395 4.84 17.59 0.91
C GLY A 395 4.59 18.90 1.66
N GLY A 396 4.66 20.07 1.02
CA GLY A 396 4.39 21.37 1.65
C GLY A 396 3.73 22.37 0.70
N ALA A 397 3.11 23.42 1.24
CA ALA A 397 2.40 24.40 0.43
C ALA A 397 3.35 25.18 -0.49
N PRO A 398 3.05 25.38 -1.79
CA PRO A 398 3.58 26.55 -2.47
C PRO A 398 3.09 27.79 -1.69
N CYS A 399 3.99 28.67 -1.27
CA CYS A 399 3.59 29.87 -0.55
C CYS A 399 3.21 30.99 -1.54
N GLY A 400 2.20 31.77 -1.15
CA GLY A 400 1.66 32.87 -1.95
C GLY A 400 0.58 32.47 -2.95
N ASP A 401 0.07 33.46 -3.70
CA ASP A 401 -1.04 33.32 -4.67
C ASP A 401 -2.36 32.73 -4.14
N GLY A 402 -2.51 32.65 -2.82
CA GLY A 402 -3.70 32.11 -2.14
C GLY A 402 -3.38 30.93 -1.24
N HIS A 403 -2.31 30.20 -1.52
CA HIS A 403 -1.88 29.02 -0.79
C HIS A 403 -0.94 29.43 0.36
N GLY A 404 -1.24 29.04 1.60
CA GLY A 404 -0.31 29.14 2.74
C GLY A 404 0.06 30.54 3.29
N GLY A 405 -0.30 31.65 2.63
CA GLY A 405 0.26 32.97 2.95
C GLY A 405 1.70 33.14 2.42
N GLY A 406 2.13 34.39 2.16
CA GLY A 406 3.45 34.68 1.56
C GLY A 406 3.40 35.50 0.25
N GLU A 407 4.57 35.76 -0.35
CA GLU A 407 4.68 36.37 -1.69
C GLU A 407 4.38 35.31 -2.77
N GLY A 408 3.68 35.65 -3.86
CA GLY A 408 3.29 34.69 -4.90
C GLY A 408 4.46 33.92 -5.53
N ASN A 409 4.22 32.64 -5.87
CA ASN A 409 5.21 31.69 -6.42
C ASN A 409 6.45 31.45 -5.55
N CYS A 410 6.29 31.20 -4.24
CA CYS A 410 7.38 30.69 -3.43
C CYS A 410 7.24 29.17 -3.16
N ASP A 411 8.40 28.54 -2.92
CA ASP A 411 8.49 27.11 -2.61
C ASP A 411 8.19 26.87 -1.13
N PRO A 412 7.77 25.65 -0.74
CA PRO A 412 7.54 25.30 0.66
C PRO A 412 8.76 25.62 1.53
N GLU A 413 8.53 26.07 2.76
CA GLU A 413 9.59 26.38 3.71
C GLU A 413 10.30 25.08 4.13
N PRO A 414 11.60 24.91 3.82
CA PRO A 414 12.32 23.70 4.20
C PRO A 414 12.63 23.64 5.71
N GLN A 415 12.48 24.72 6.48
CA GLN A 415 12.75 24.75 7.92
C GLN A 415 11.54 24.28 8.74
N VAL A 416 11.76 23.27 9.59
CA VAL A 416 10.78 22.73 10.52
C VAL A 416 10.61 23.63 11.75
N ASP A 417 9.39 23.74 12.28
CA ASP A 417 9.15 24.42 13.55
C ASP A 417 9.99 23.79 14.68
N PRO A 418 10.68 24.62 15.50
CA PRO A 418 11.36 24.16 16.71
C PRO A 418 10.52 23.34 17.71
N ASP A 419 9.19 23.44 17.67
CA ASP A 419 8.29 22.62 18.51
C ASP A 419 8.01 21.23 17.95
N GLY A 420 8.51 20.94 16.74
CA GLY A 420 8.37 19.65 16.06
C GLY A 420 6.97 19.38 15.51
N TYR A 421 6.08 20.38 15.52
CA TYR A 421 4.73 20.26 14.99
C TYR A 421 4.66 20.72 13.52
N PRO A 422 3.96 19.98 12.64
CA PRO A 422 3.79 20.38 11.26
C PRO A 422 3.12 21.73 11.06
N LYS A 423 3.70 22.55 10.18
CA LYS A 423 3.00 23.66 9.54
C LYS A 423 2.66 23.36 8.09
N ASP A 424 1.62 24.02 7.62
CA ASP A 424 1.16 24.03 6.23
C ASP A 424 2.21 24.57 5.24
N GLU A 425 3.05 25.50 5.68
CA GLU A 425 4.17 26.02 4.90
C GLU A 425 5.35 25.03 4.78
N GLU A 426 5.41 23.94 5.57
CA GLU A 426 6.57 23.05 5.67
C GLU A 426 6.44 21.78 4.81
N VAL A 427 7.58 21.25 4.35
CA VAL A 427 7.63 19.93 3.69
C VAL A 427 7.52 18.80 4.71
N TRP A 428 6.46 17.99 4.61
CA TRP A 428 6.22 16.84 5.47
C TRP A 428 6.17 15.50 4.71
N PRO A 429 6.83 14.46 5.24
CA PRO A 429 6.86 13.14 4.61
C PRO A 429 5.48 12.49 4.58
N MET A 430 5.27 11.59 3.62
CA MET A 430 4.14 10.66 3.68
C MET A 430 4.30 9.76 4.91
N ARG A 431 3.20 9.56 5.65
CA ARG A 431 3.24 8.84 6.93
C ARG A 431 2.51 7.51 6.82
N VAL A 432 3.18 6.46 7.27
CA VAL A 432 2.57 5.17 7.62
C VAL A 432 2.67 5.04 9.13
N TYR A 433 1.57 5.31 9.82
CA TYR A 433 1.52 5.31 11.28
C TYR A 433 0.93 4.00 11.79
N ILE A 434 1.52 3.44 12.82
CA ILE A 434 1.17 2.13 13.38
C ILE A 434 0.88 2.26 14.87
N GLY A 435 -0.03 1.46 15.39
CA GLY A 435 -0.32 1.42 16.82
C GLY A 435 -1.06 0.17 17.26
N PRO A 436 -1.27 -0.01 18.57
CA PRO A 436 -0.93 0.95 19.63
C PRO A 436 0.56 0.94 19.99
N SER A 437 1.08 2.10 20.39
CA SER A 437 2.41 2.29 20.96
C SER A 437 2.32 2.84 22.37
N LEU A 438 3.22 2.38 23.25
CA LEU A 438 3.30 2.81 24.65
C LEU A 438 4.61 3.56 24.94
N ASP A 439 5.62 3.34 24.10
CA ASP A 439 6.97 3.87 24.29
C ASP A 439 7.58 4.18 22.93
N HIS A 440 8.01 5.43 22.75
CA HIS A 440 8.60 5.89 21.49
C HIS A 440 10.07 5.44 21.34
N ASP A 441 10.72 5.00 22.42
CA ASP A 441 12.13 4.56 22.39
C ASP A 441 12.30 3.15 21.82
N VAL A 442 11.22 2.37 21.71
CA VAL A 442 11.28 0.96 21.27
C VAL A 442 10.19 0.63 20.26
N MET A 443 10.49 -0.28 19.34
CA MET A 443 9.50 -0.77 18.37
C MET A 443 8.52 -1.73 19.06
N ASN A 444 7.30 -1.30 19.32
CA ASN A 444 6.27 -2.02 20.06
C ASN A 444 5.50 -3.05 19.21
N GLN A 445 5.26 -2.76 17.94
CA GLN A 445 4.53 -3.58 16.96
C GLN A 445 5.47 -4.01 15.82
N PRO A 446 6.58 -4.71 16.11
CA PRO A 446 7.61 -5.03 15.11
C PRO A 446 7.06 -5.86 13.94
N GLY A 447 6.01 -6.66 14.16
CA GLY A 447 5.34 -7.40 13.10
C GLY A 447 4.68 -6.47 12.07
N MET A 448 3.86 -5.51 12.52
CA MET A 448 3.14 -4.62 11.63
C MET A 448 4.05 -3.60 10.95
N VAL A 449 5.03 -3.06 11.70
CA VAL A 449 6.08 -2.19 11.15
C VAL A 449 6.90 -2.95 10.12
N GLY A 450 7.21 -4.21 10.42
CA GLY A 450 7.92 -5.07 9.51
C GLY A 450 7.14 -5.35 8.22
N LEU A 451 5.84 -5.62 8.31
CA LEU A 451 4.99 -5.81 7.14
C LEU A 451 4.94 -4.54 6.27
N ALA A 452 4.77 -3.37 6.89
CA ALA A 452 4.77 -2.09 6.18
C ALA A 452 6.09 -1.90 5.41
N MET A 453 7.22 -2.02 6.09
CA MET A 453 8.55 -1.90 5.49
C MET A 453 8.78 -2.94 4.38
N TRP A 454 8.41 -4.21 4.62
CA TRP A 454 8.57 -5.30 3.66
C TRP A 454 7.84 -5.04 2.34
N ILE A 455 6.63 -4.49 2.40
CA ILE A 455 5.83 -4.12 1.23
C ILE A 455 6.41 -2.86 0.57
N GLY A 456 6.73 -1.85 1.38
CA GLY A 456 7.24 -0.55 0.92
C GLY A 456 8.56 -0.66 0.16
N SER A 457 9.51 -1.44 0.67
CA SER A 457 10.86 -1.55 0.09
C SER A 457 10.89 -2.25 -1.25
N ASP A 458 9.88 -3.05 -1.58
CA ASP A 458 9.88 -3.89 -2.77
C ASP A 458 8.64 -3.64 -3.61
N ALA A 459 7.47 -4.14 -3.21
CA ALA A 459 6.30 -4.10 -4.07
C ALA A 459 5.83 -2.68 -4.45
N ILE A 460 6.04 -1.72 -3.54
CA ILE A 460 5.75 -0.30 -3.76
C ILE A 460 6.95 0.43 -4.38
N GLY A 461 8.16 -0.11 -4.20
CA GLY A 461 9.38 0.39 -4.82
C GLY A 461 9.88 1.71 -4.23
N VAL A 462 9.69 1.92 -2.91
CA VAL A 462 10.07 3.16 -2.21
C VAL A 462 11.21 2.97 -1.21
N GLU A 463 12.11 2.00 -1.45
CA GLU A 463 13.21 1.69 -0.52
C GLU A 463 14.15 2.87 -0.26
N GLU A 464 14.37 3.75 -1.24
CA GLU A 464 15.25 4.91 -1.09
C GLU A 464 14.58 6.07 -0.35
N GLN A 465 13.25 6.16 -0.43
CA GLN A 465 12.44 7.24 0.13
C GLN A 465 11.97 6.94 1.56
N MET A 466 11.87 5.66 1.91
CA MET A 466 11.24 5.18 3.14
C MET A 466 12.25 4.94 4.25
N SER A 467 11.91 5.41 5.47
CA SER A 467 12.65 5.04 6.67
C SER A 467 11.74 4.82 7.87
N PRO A 468 12.02 3.85 8.76
CA PRO A 468 11.30 3.75 10.01
C PRO A 468 11.79 4.85 10.97
N LEU A 469 10.92 5.47 11.77
CA LEU A 469 11.34 6.36 12.85
C LEU A 469 11.32 5.64 14.20
N LEU A 470 12.26 6.01 15.08
CA LEU A 470 12.38 5.51 16.44
C LEU A 470 12.92 6.62 17.35
N GLY A 471 12.27 6.83 18.49
CA GLY A 471 12.56 7.93 19.40
C GLY A 471 13.77 7.75 20.31
N GLU A 472 14.50 6.63 20.20
CA GLU A 472 15.61 6.28 21.10
C GLU A 472 16.63 7.43 21.21
N GLY A 473 16.69 8.05 22.39
CA GLY A 473 17.64 9.12 22.69
C GLY A 473 17.18 10.54 22.36
N TYR A 474 15.91 10.72 21.97
CA TYR A 474 15.28 12.01 21.74
C TYR A 474 14.25 12.36 22.82
N ASP A 475 13.76 13.61 22.84
CA ASP A 475 12.73 14.03 23.79
C ASP A 475 11.35 13.61 23.30
N ALA A 476 10.49 13.15 24.21
CA ALA A 476 9.15 12.68 23.90
C ALA A 476 8.28 13.71 23.16
N ALA A 477 8.55 15.01 23.31
CA ALA A 477 7.82 16.06 22.61
C ALA A 477 8.25 16.23 21.15
N THR A 478 9.51 15.94 20.79
CA THR A 478 10.10 16.29 19.48
C THR A 478 10.69 15.10 18.72
N TRP A 479 10.67 13.90 19.30
CA TRP A 479 11.40 12.73 18.79
C TRP A 479 11.15 12.41 17.31
N LYS A 480 9.91 12.58 16.83
CA LYS A 480 9.55 12.31 15.42
C LYS A 480 10.36 13.20 14.48
N VAL A 481 10.44 14.49 14.80
CA VAL A 481 11.20 15.46 13.99
C VAL A 481 12.69 15.28 14.18
N ASP A 482 13.14 15.04 15.41
CA ASP A 482 14.57 14.89 15.69
C ASP A 482 15.17 13.67 14.96
N ASP A 483 14.49 12.52 14.99
CA ASP A 483 14.93 11.31 14.29
C ASP A 483 14.77 11.44 12.76
N TRP A 484 13.68 12.05 12.28
CA TRP A 484 13.49 12.34 10.85
C TRP A 484 14.60 13.22 10.29
N MET A 485 14.97 14.29 11.01
CA MET A 485 16.08 15.17 10.64
C MET A 485 17.44 14.45 10.70
N ALA A 486 17.65 13.59 11.70
CA ALA A 486 18.87 12.80 11.83
C ALA A 486 19.05 11.77 10.70
N LYS A 487 17.94 11.34 10.08
CA LYS A 487 17.90 10.42 8.93
C LYS A 487 17.89 11.11 7.57
N ASP A 488 18.28 12.39 7.54
CA ASP A 488 18.34 13.19 6.31
C ASP A 488 16.97 13.35 5.62
N ARG A 489 15.92 13.48 6.44
CA ARG A 489 14.55 13.83 6.01
C ARG A 489 13.99 12.89 4.93
N PRO A 490 13.85 11.58 5.22
CA PRO A 490 13.22 10.64 4.30
C PRO A 490 11.82 11.13 3.90
N GLU A 491 11.45 10.93 2.64
CA GLU A 491 10.19 11.42 2.08
C GLU A 491 8.98 10.60 2.52
N ILE A 492 9.22 9.36 2.97
CA ILE A 492 8.21 8.46 3.52
C ILE A 492 8.71 7.95 4.88
N ILE A 493 7.86 8.03 5.90
CA ILE A 493 8.20 7.56 7.24
C ILE A 493 7.21 6.49 7.72
N VAL A 494 7.77 5.41 8.29
CA VAL A 494 7.00 4.38 8.99
C VAL A 494 7.27 4.54 10.47
N TYR A 495 6.26 4.77 11.30
CA TYR A 495 6.50 4.97 12.72
C TYR A 495 5.31 4.53 13.55
N GLU A 496 5.57 4.35 14.84
CA GLU A 496 4.51 4.04 15.78
C GLU A 496 4.07 5.31 16.51
N ASP A 497 2.76 5.55 16.55
CA ASP A 497 2.22 6.73 17.23
C ASP A 497 1.71 6.34 18.62
N THR A 498 2.21 7.04 19.64
CA THR A 498 1.67 6.97 21.01
C THR A 498 0.36 7.74 21.16
N THR A 499 -0.03 8.53 20.15
CA THR A 499 -1.28 9.29 20.14
C THR A 499 -2.13 8.94 18.92
N ALA A 500 -3.22 8.20 19.13
CA ALA A 500 -4.18 7.89 18.09
C ALA A 500 -5.25 9.00 17.98
N ARG A 501 -5.33 9.67 16.81
CA ARG A 501 -6.15 10.89 16.65
C ARG A 501 -7.34 10.79 15.69
N SER A 502 -7.45 9.69 14.94
CA SER A 502 -8.56 9.42 14.00
C SER A 502 -9.26 8.10 14.36
N ASP A 503 -10.11 7.55 13.49
CA ASP A 503 -10.91 6.33 13.68
C ASP A 503 -10.09 5.14 14.18
N HIS A 504 -8.83 5.01 13.78
CA HIS A 504 -7.93 3.96 14.25
C HIS A 504 -7.77 3.92 15.79
N ALA A 505 -7.99 5.05 16.47
CA ALA A 505 -7.95 5.10 17.93
C ALA A 505 -9.00 4.20 18.57
N THR A 506 -10.22 4.15 18.03
CA THR A 506 -11.31 3.36 18.63
C THR A 506 -11.02 1.87 18.51
N PHE A 507 -10.37 1.43 17.43
CA PHE A 507 -9.89 0.05 17.29
C PHE A 507 -8.81 -0.31 18.32
N GLN A 508 -7.87 0.59 18.57
CA GLN A 508 -6.82 0.38 19.57
C GLN A 508 -7.39 0.39 20.99
N ASP A 509 -8.20 1.39 21.33
CA ASP A 509 -8.71 1.63 22.68
C ASP A 509 -9.82 0.64 23.06
N ASN A 510 -10.75 0.39 22.14
CA ASN A 510 -11.91 -0.44 22.42
C ASN A 510 -11.57 -1.92 22.23
N LEU A 511 -10.89 -2.30 21.15
CA LEU A 511 -10.66 -3.70 20.79
C LEU A 511 -9.25 -4.22 21.10
N GLY A 512 -8.28 -3.34 21.35
CA GLY A 512 -6.88 -3.72 21.44
C GLY A 512 -6.30 -4.17 20.09
N THR A 513 -6.94 -3.81 18.98
CA THR A 513 -6.54 -4.22 17.62
C THR A 513 -5.31 -3.42 17.16
N VAL A 514 -4.37 -4.09 16.50
CA VAL A 514 -3.25 -3.41 15.84
C VAL A 514 -3.73 -2.70 14.58
N THR A 515 -3.30 -1.46 14.40
CA THR A 515 -3.73 -0.63 13.27
C THR A 515 -2.55 -0.15 12.47
N MET A 516 -2.73 -0.06 11.15
CA MET A 516 -1.86 0.68 10.24
C MET A 516 -2.69 1.77 9.61
N GLY A 517 -2.17 2.99 9.49
CA GLY A 517 -2.84 4.04 8.76
C GLY A 517 -1.91 4.77 7.83
N PHE A 518 -2.49 5.28 6.76
CA PHE A 518 -1.81 6.06 5.74
C PHE A 518 -2.29 7.50 5.83
N GLY A 519 -1.36 8.45 5.78
CA GLY A 519 -1.68 9.87 5.68
C GLY A 519 -1.56 10.67 6.99
N GLY A 520 -2.27 11.79 7.02
CA GLY A 520 -2.27 12.77 8.09
C GLY A 520 -1.27 13.91 7.84
N LEU A 521 -1.68 14.94 7.12
CA LEU A 521 -1.14 16.28 7.31
C LEU A 521 -2.17 17.09 8.10
N VAL A 522 -2.49 16.62 9.31
CA VAL A 522 -3.26 17.43 10.24
C VAL A 522 -2.48 18.73 10.43
N ASP A 523 -3.08 19.84 9.98
CA ASP A 523 -2.48 21.17 9.90
C ASP A 523 -1.30 21.37 8.91
N GLY A 524 -0.88 20.33 8.19
CA GLY A 524 0.18 20.41 7.17
C GLY A 524 -0.34 20.61 5.73
N TYR A 525 -1.65 20.44 5.51
CA TYR A 525 -2.32 20.85 4.26
C TYR A 525 -3.15 22.10 4.53
N TRP A 526 -2.88 23.20 3.81
CA TRP A 526 -3.51 24.51 4.07
C TRP A 526 -5.04 24.45 4.02
N CYS A 527 -5.57 23.68 3.07
CA CYS A 527 -7.00 23.55 2.85
C CYS A 527 -7.68 22.49 3.73
N TYR A 528 -6.95 21.86 4.66
CA TYR A 528 -7.54 20.95 5.64
C TYR A 528 -8.70 21.61 6.41
N HIS A 529 -9.88 20.99 6.32
CA HIS A 529 -11.16 21.50 6.85
C HIS A 529 -11.55 22.89 6.34
N GLN A 530 -11.14 23.26 5.14
CA GLN A 530 -11.47 24.54 4.51
C GLN A 530 -12.31 24.35 3.25
N THR A 531 -12.99 25.41 2.82
CA THR A 531 -13.78 25.37 1.56
C THR A 531 -12.92 25.25 0.30
N CYS A 532 -11.60 25.44 0.41
CA CYS A 532 -10.65 25.18 -0.67
C CYS A 532 -10.20 23.71 -0.74
N ASP A 533 -10.69 22.81 0.12
CA ASP A 533 -10.41 21.37 0.03
C ASP A 533 -11.12 20.75 -1.18
N THR A 534 -10.60 21.03 -2.37
CA THR A 534 -11.13 20.63 -3.68
C THR A 534 -10.11 19.80 -4.46
N VAL A 535 -10.57 19.13 -5.52
CA VAL A 535 -9.70 18.33 -6.38
C VAL A 535 -8.65 19.20 -7.09
N ASP A 536 -9.06 20.37 -7.57
CA ASP A 536 -8.16 21.32 -8.23
C ASP A 536 -7.05 21.79 -7.28
N GLU A 537 -7.40 22.06 -6.01
CA GLU A 537 -6.41 22.43 -5.00
C GLU A 537 -5.42 21.29 -4.73
N MET A 538 -5.88 20.04 -4.61
CA MET A 538 -4.97 18.90 -4.46
C MET A 538 -4.07 18.72 -5.68
N ILE A 539 -4.56 18.98 -6.90
CA ILE A 539 -3.77 18.92 -8.13
C ILE A 539 -2.69 19.99 -8.09
N ASP A 540 -3.07 21.24 -7.84
CA ASP A 540 -2.14 22.37 -7.80
C ASP A 540 -1.08 22.17 -6.70
N TRP A 541 -1.48 21.65 -5.54
CA TRP A 541 -0.59 21.30 -4.44
C TRP A 541 0.46 20.25 -4.84
N MET A 542 0.09 19.29 -5.68
CA MET A 542 0.97 18.20 -6.09
C MET A 542 1.84 18.51 -7.30
N ASP A 543 1.72 19.70 -7.90
CA ASP A 543 2.45 20.06 -9.12
C ASP A 543 3.90 20.46 -8.84
N THR A 544 4.84 19.74 -9.45
CA THR A 544 6.29 19.96 -9.33
C THR A 544 6.90 20.54 -10.61
N THR A 545 6.06 20.96 -11.57
CA THR A 545 6.51 21.53 -12.84
C THR A 545 7.22 22.86 -12.64
N GLY A 546 8.48 22.93 -13.05
CA GLY A 546 9.30 24.14 -12.89
C GLY A 546 9.66 24.47 -11.45
N LYS A 547 9.49 23.53 -10.51
CA LYS A 547 9.93 23.64 -9.12
C LYS A 547 11.37 23.14 -8.97
N ASP A 548 12.07 23.64 -7.96
CA ASP A 548 13.44 23.22 -7.63
C ASP A 548 13.47 21.95 -6.74
N TYR A 549 12.29 21.35 -6.47
CA TYR A 549 12.09 20.13 -5.69
C TYR A 549 11.18 19.13 -6.41
N GLY A 550 11.31 17.85 -6.04
CA GLY A 550 10.56 16.75 -6.67
C GLY A 550 11.00 16.49 -8.13
N GLU A 551 10.48 15.40 -8.71
CA GLU A 551 10.64 15.16 -10.15
C GLU A 551 9.66 16.04 -10.93
N GLU A 552 10.09 16.63 -12.06
CA GLU A 552 9.24 17.49 -12.89
C GLU A 552 8.03 16.73 -13.48
N ARG A 553 6.85 16.93 -12.87
CA ARG A 553 5.61 16.24 -13.21
C ARG A 553 4.42 17.15 -12.93
N SER A 554 3.34 16.99 -13.70
CA SER A 554 2.09 17.69 -13.44
C SER A 554 1.45 17.25 -12.13
N GLY A 555 0.66 18.15 -11.54
CA GLY A 555 -0.09 17.89 -10.32
C GLY A 555 -0.97 16.64 -10.38
N THR A 556 -1.72 16.47 -11.47
CA THR A 556 -2.55 15.27 -11.69
C THR A 556 -1.71 13.99 -11.71
N SER A 557 -0.52 14.01 -12.33
CA SER A 557 0.34 12.81 -12.40
C SER A 557 0.84 12.42 -11.02
N ASN A 558 1.30 13.39 -10.23
CA ASN A 558 1.79 13.18 -8.87
C ASN A 558 0.69 12.76 -7.91
N LEU A 559 -0.49 13.39 -7.96
CA LEU A 559 -1.64 13.00 -7.15
C LEU A 559 -2.05 11.55 -7.45
N VAL A 560 -2.16 11.18 -8.73
CA VAL A 560 -2.47 9.79 -9.13
C VAL A 560 -1.40 8.81 -8.66
N ASP A 561 -0.12 9.19 -8.71
CA ASP A 561 1.00 8.38 -8.20
C ASP A 561 0.92 8.16 -6.67
N ALA A 562 0.58 9.21 -5.92
CA ALA A 562 0.38 9.15 -4.47
C ALA A 562 -0.78 8.21 -4.09
N LEU A 563 -1.92 8.36 -4.77
CA LEU A 563 -3.10 7.51 -4.57
C LEU A 563 -2.79 6.05 -4.91
N ASP A 564 -2.04 5.80 -6.00
CA ASP A 564 -1.62 4.46 -6.42
C ASP A 564 -0.71 3.79 -5.38
N THR A 565 0.26 4.54 -4.85
CA THR A 565 1.22 4.09 -3.83
C THR A 565 0.48 3.56 -2.59
N ILE A 566 -0.44 4.36 -2.04
CA ILE A 566 -1.17 4.02 -0.82
C ILE A 566 -2.14 2.85 -1.06
N THR A 567 -2.87 2.88 -2.18
CA THR A 567 -3.87 1.85 -2.50
C THR A 567 -3.23 0.48 -2.71
N TRP A 568 -2.08 0.43 -3.40
CA TRP A 568 -1.33 -0.82 -3.54
C TRP A 568 -0.76 -1.31 -2.21
N TRP A 569 -0.30 -0.41 -1.34
CA TRP A 569 0.24 -0.79 -0.04
C TRP A 569 -0.85 -1.41 0.86
N ALA A 570 -2.04 -0.81 0.88
CA ALA A 570 -3.21 -1.39 1.55
C ALA A 570 -3.61 -2.75 0.95
N THR A 571 -3.58 -2.88 -0.38
CA THR A 571 -3.91 -4.13 -1.09
C THR A 571 -2.91 -5.26 -0.81
N PHE A 572 -1.61 -4.98 -0.76
CA PHE A 572 -0.62 -6.00 -0.36
C PHE A 572 -0.78 -6.36 1.11
N SER A 573 -1.03 -5.37 1.98
CA SER A 573 -1.26 -5.61 3.42
C SER A 573 -2.43 -6.58 3.61
N PHE A 574 -3.52 -6.40 2.86
CA PHE A 574 -4.65 -7.32 2.82
C PHE A 574 -4.23 -8.76 2.52
N PHE A 575 -3.50 -9.01 1.44
CA PHE A 575 -3.16 -10.39 1.04
C PHE A 575 -2.25 -11.06 2.06
N HIS A 576 -1.32 -10.30 2.65
CA HIS A 576 -0.45 -10.82 3.71
C HIS A 576 -1.22 -11.11 4.99
N LEU A 577 -2.10 -10.20 5.42
CA LEU A 577 -2.89 -10.34 6.65
C LEU A 577 -3.98 -11.42 6.52
N ASP A 578 -4.52 -11.68 5.32
CA ASP A 578 -5.45 -12.80 5.13
C ASP A 578 -4.79 -14.16 5.38
N GLN A 579 -3.54 -14.32 4.94
CA GLN A 579 -2.80 -15.55 5.19
C GLN A 579 -2.31 -15.64 6.64
N ASP A 580 -1.71 -14.58 7.16
CA ASP A 580 -1.08 -14.55 8.48
C ASP A 580 -1.41 -13.23 9.21
N PRO A 581 -2.57 -13.17 9.90
CA PRO A 581 -2.97 -11.97 10.62
C PRO A 581 -1.96 -11.60 11.70
N ILE A 582 -1.52 -10.34 11.70
CA ILE A 582 -0.61 -9.83 12.73
C ILE A 582 -1.45 -9.32 13.91
N ARG A 583 -1.22 -9.86 15.11
CA ARG A 583 -1.91 -9.40 16.32
C ARG A 583 -1.18 -8.21 16.95
N ASN A 584 -1.89 -7.50 17.81
CA ASN A 584 -1.27 -6.54 18.71
C ASN A 584 -0.28 -7.27 19.63
N ALA A 585 0.99 -6.88 19.57
CA ALA A 585 2.08 -7.52 20.31
C ALA A 585 1.88 -7.50 21.84
N TYR A 586 1.04 -6.60 22.35
CA TYR A 586 0.69 -6.57 23.78
C TYR A 586 -0.34 -7.63 24.20
N LEU A 587 -1.12 -8.16 23.26
CA LEU A 587 -2.12 -9.19 23.55
C LEU A 587 -1.51 -10.61 23.58
N ASP A 588 -0.31 -10.77 23.01
CA ASP A 588 0.41 -12.05 22.92
C ASP A 588 1.48 -12.24 24.03
N ALA A 589 1.52 -11.37 25.04
CA ALA A 589 2.51 -11.36 26.13
C ALA A 589 2.06 -12.06 27.43
#